data_AF-A0A951K707-F1
#
_entry.id   AF-A0A951K707-F1
#
_cell.length_a   1.000
_cell.length_b   1.000
_cell.length_c   1.000
_cell.angle_alpha   90.00
_cell.angle_beta   90.00
_cell.angle_gamma   90.00
#
_symmetry.space_group_name_H-M   'P 1'
#
loop_
_entity.id
_entity.type
_entity.pdbx_description
1 polymer ?
#
loop_
_entity_poly.entity_id
_entity_poly.type
_entity_poly.pdbx_seq_one_letter_code
_entity_poly.pdbx_strand_id
1 'polypeptide(L)'
;MPRPMTLFTGQWADMPLEELAEKAAEFAEHGARYTAHFSHWLPWGTMVYDRFYVDHPPKEPIAALELHDRLWDAAVRTSLANGGVINEHHGVGVKLGRFMREQYADFWPYLLEIKAAIDPDGIMNPGKLGFGPPR
;
A
#
# COMPACT_ATOMS: atom_id res chain seq x y z
N MET A 1 3.27 -13.64 -24.36
CA MET A 1 3.15 -14.11 -22.97
C MET A 1 2.54 -12.98 -22.15
N PRO A 2 1.48 -13.21 -21.37
CA PRO A 2 1.00 -12.22 -20.41
C PRO A 2 2.15 -11.89 -19.46
N ARG A 3 2.47 -10.62 -19.28
CA ARG A 3 3.51 -10.20 -18.34
C ARG A 3 2.92 -10.24 -16.93
N PRO A 4 3.55 -10.92 -15.96
CA PRO A 4 3.10 -10.85 -14.57
C PRO A 4 3.12 -9.39 -14.11
N MET A 5 2.02 -8.93 -13.53
CA MET A 5 1.97 -7.62 -12.90
C MET A 5 2.88 -7.62 -11.66
N THR A 6 3.70 -6.59 -11.53
CA THR A 6 4.75 -6.45 -10.51
C THR A 6 4.42 -5.25 -9.61
N LEU A 7 4.37 -5.44 -8.30
CA LEU A 7 3.97 -4.40 -7.33
C LEU A 7 4.72 -4.55 -5.98
N PHE A 8 4.82 -3.42 -5.25
CA PHE A 8 4.98 -3.22 -3.78
C PHE A 8 6.34 -2.81 -3.14
N THR A 9 6.21 -2.01 -2.06
CA THR A 9 7.14 -1.70 -0.94
C THR A 9 6.34 -1.29 0.29
N GLY A 10 6.66 -1.85 1.46
CA GLY A 10 6.15 -1.40 2.77
C GLY A 10 7.07 -1.86 3.89
N GLN A 11 7.05 -1.21 5.06
CA GLN A 11 7.77 -1.72 6.24
C GLN A 11 6.87 -2.69 6.98
N TRP A 12 7.41 -3.80 7.50
CA TRP A 12 6.66 -4.78 8.31
C TRP A 12 7.35 -4.86 9.66
N ALA A 13 6.63 -4.66 10.75
CA ALA A 13 7.15 -4.90 12.09
C ALA A 13 6.35 -6.04 12.72
N ASP A 14 6.97 -7.19 12.90
CA ASP A 14 6.43 -8.31 13.70
C ASP A 14 5.28 -9.15 13.09
N MET A 15 5.05 -9.10 11.76
CA MET A 15 4.02 -9.95 11.13
C MET A 15 4.40 -11.46 11.14
N PRO A 16 3.55 -12.35 11.68
CA PRO A 16 3.75 -13.79 11.61
C PRO A 16 3.68 -14.32 10.17
N LEU A 17 4.46 -15.35 9.85
CA LEU A 17 4.45 -15.97 8.52
C LEU A 17 3.09 -16.62 8.21
N GLU A 18 2.39 -17.09 9.25
CA GLU A 18 1.06 -17.68 9.17
C GLU A 18 0.03 -16.65 8.71
N GLU A 19 0.03 -15.44 9.26
CA GLU A 19 -0.87 -14.36 8.81
C GLU A 19 -0.63 -14.02 7.35
N LEU A 20 0.65 -13.96 6.94
CA LEU A 20 1.01 -13.73 5.56
C LEU A 20 0.53 -14.85 4.62
N ALA A 21 0.68 -16.11 5.04
CA ALA A 21 0.21 -17.25 4.28
C ALA A 21 -1.32 -17.25 4.13
N GLU A 22 -2.05 -16.91 5.19
CA GLU A 22 -3.51 -16.74 5.15
C GLU A 22 -3.93 -15.62 4.20
N LYS A 23 -3.24 -14.46 4.24
CA LYS A 23 -3.49 -13.34 3.32
C LYS A 23 -3.26 -13.71 1.86
N ALA A 24 -2.21 -14.48 1.57
CA ALA A 24 -1.99 -14.98 0.21
C ALA A 24 -3.09 -15.97 -0.21
N ALA A 25 -3.56 -16.82 0.71
CA ALA A 25 -4.61 -17.80 0.46
C ALA A 25 -5.97 -17.17 0.15
N GLU A 26 -6.27 -15.96 0.65
CA GLU A 26 -7.48 -15.19 0.28
C GLU A 26 -7.64 -15.00 -1.24
N PHE A 27 -6.54 -15.07 -2.00
CA PHE A 27 -6.51 -14.87 -3.45
C PHE A 27 -6.13 -16.14 -4.23
N ALA A 28 -6.22 -17.32 -3.59
CA ALA A 28 -5.82 -18.59 -4.19
C ALA A 28 -6.60 -18.93 -5.48
N GLU A 29 -7.86 -18.48 -5.61
CA GLU A 29 -8.68 -18.68 -6.82
C GLU A 29 -8.04 -18.07 -8.08
N HIS A 30 -7.19 -17.06 -7.92
CA HIS A 30 -6.47 -16.40 -9.00
C HIS A 30 -5.03 -16.92 -9.18
N GLY A 31 -4.66 -18.00 -8.49
CA GLY A 31 -3.28 -18.48 -8.45
C GLY A 31 -2.33 -17.42 -7.89
N ALA A 32 -2.76 -16.69 -6.85
CA ALA A 32 -1.93 -15.66 -6.25
C ALA A 32 -0.74 -16.28 -5.49
N ARG A 33 0.45 -15.73 -5.70
CA ARG A 33 1.67 -16.13 -4.98
C ARG A 33 2.34 -14.91 -4.39
N TYR A 34 2.73 -15.03 -3.13
CA TYR A 34 3.46 -14.00 -2.42
C TYR A 34 4.96 -14.30 -2.39
N THR A 35 5.79 -13.29 -2.63
CA THR A 35 7.23 -13.34 -2.38
C THR A 35 7.66 -12.03 -1.74
N ALA A 36 8.65 -12.08 -0.86
CA ALA A 36 9.25 -10.88 -0.30
C ALA A 36 10.77 -11.01 -0.18
N HIS A 37 11.44 -9.87 -0.09
CA HIS A 37 12.83 -9.80 0.36
C HIS A 37 13.06 -8.59 1.26
N PHE A 38 14.04 -8.70 2.14
CA PHE A 38 14.51 -7.58 2.96
C PHE A 38 15.63 -6.85 2.24
N SER A 39 15.57 -5.52 2.22
CA SER A 39 16.54 -4.70 1.47
C SER A 39 17.38 -3.77 2.35
N HIS A 40 16.82 -3.28 3.46
CA HIS A 40 17.48 -2.33 4.36
C HIS A 40 17.20 -2.71 5.81
N TRP A 41 18.22 -2.61 6.66
CA TRP A 41 18.14 -2.89 8.09
C TRP A 41 18.44 -1.62 8.88
N LEU A 42 17.61 -1.34 9.87
CA LEU A 42 17.71 -0.22 10.79
C LEU A 42 17.65 -0.75 12.23
N PRO A 43 18.16 0.00 13.22
CA PRO A 43 18.07 -0.41 14.63
C PRO A 43 16.64 -0.68 15.13
N TRP A 44 15.63 -0.14 14.45
CA TRP A 44 14.20 -0.23 14.80
C TRP A 44 13.38 -1.03 13.79
N GLY A 45 14.00 -1.73 12.83
CA GLY A 45 13.26 -2.58 11.89
C GLY A 45 13.98 -2.87 10.58
N THR A 46 13.29 -3.54 9.68
CA THR A 46 13.77 -3.84 8.33
C THR A 46 12.74 -3.43 7.30
N MET A 47 13.20 -3.08 6.11
CA MET A 47 12.35 -2.81 4.98
C MET A 47 11.98 -4.10 4.26
N VAL A 48 10.72 -4.26 3.85
CA VAL A 48 10.24 -5.43 3.11
C VAL A 48 9.77 -5.02 1.71
N TYR A 49 10.28 -5.71 0.71
CA TYR A 49 9.80 -5.62 -0.66
C TYR A 49 8.84 -6.76 -0.94
N ASP A 50 7.57 -6.50 -0.67
CA ASP A 50 6.48 -7.42 -0.92
C ASP A 50 6.26 -7.57 -2.42
N ARG A 51 5.66 -8.69 -2.83
CA ARG A 51 5.24 -8.89 -4.21
C ARG A 51 4.19 -9.97 -4.30
N PHE A 52 3.11 -9.64 -5.00
CA PHE A 52 2.12 -10.62 -5.45
C PHE A 52 2.29 -10.89 -6.94
N TYR A 53 2.30 -12.17 -7.29
CA TYR A 53 2.10 -12.65 -8.65
C TYR A 53 0.69 -13.21 -8.74
N VAL A 54 -0.01 -12.92 -9.82
CA VAL A 54 -1.35 -13.48 -10.09
C VAL A 54 -1.25 -14.27 -11.38
N ASP A 55 -1.33 -15.60 -11.28
CA ASP A 55 -1.14 -16.49 -12.43
C ASP A 55 -2.41 -16.55 -13.32
N HIS A 56 -3.58 -16.29 -12.74
CA HIS A 56 -4.89 -16.30 -13.41
C HIS A 56 -5.68 -15.00 -13.16
N PRO A 57 -5.19 -13.84 -13.64
CA PRO A 57 -5.91 -12.59 -13.47
C PRO A 57 -7.18 -12.55 -14.34
N PRO A 58 -8.23 -11.82 -13.91
CA PRO A 58 -9.38 -11.55 -14.75
C PRO A 58 -8.97 -10.95 -16.11
N LYS A 59 -9.67 -11.34 -17.18
CA LYS A 59 -9.41 -10.81 -18.53
C LYS A 59 -10.05 -9.43 -18.74
N GLU A 60 -11.17 -9.18 -18.07
CA GLU A 60 -11.84 -7.89 -18.10
C GLU A 60 -11.00 -6.84 -17.36
N PRO A 61 -10.64 -5.70 -18.00
CA PRO A 61 -9.72 -4.73 -17.42
C PRO A 61 -10.17 -4.16 -16.07
N ILE A 62 -11.48 -3.90 -15.92
CA ILE A 62 -12.03 -3.36 -14.67
C ILE A 62 -11.92 -4.39 -13.55
N ALA A 63 -12.30 -5.64 -13.81
CA ALA A 63 -12.16 -6.72 -12.83
C ALA A 63 -10.69 -6.99 -12.45
N ALA A 64 -9.76 -6.85 -13.40
CA ALA A 64 -8.33 -6.95 -13.13
C ALA A 64 -7.82 -5.81 -12.22
N LEU A 65 -8.31 -4.59 -12.43
CA LEU A 65 -8.00 -3.43 -11.58
C LEU A 65 -8.60 -3.58 -10.18
N GLU A 66 -9.82 -4.09 -10.07
CA GLU A 66 -10.45 -4.39 -8.78
C GLU A 66 -9.66 -5.44 -8.00
N LEU A 67 -9.22 -6.53 -8.66
CA LEU A 67 -8.33 -7.51 -8.03
C LEU A 67 -7.00 -6.87 -7.60
N HIS A 68 -6.41 -6.03 -8.44
CA HIS A 68 -5.21 -5.27 -8.09
C HIS A 68 -5.43 -4.47 -6.81
N ASP A 69 -6.53 -3.71 -6.72
CA ASP A 69 -6.81 -2.88 -5.55
C ASP A 69 -7.11 -3.70 -4.30
N ARG A 70 -7.80 -4.84 -4.42
CA ARG A 70 -7.99 -5.76 -3.29
C ARG A 70 -6.67 -6.32 -2.76
N LEU A 71 -5.74 -6.69 -3.64
CA LEU A 71 -4.40 -7.13 -3.24
C LEU A 71 -3.63 -6.01 -2.53
N TRP A 72 -3.74 -4.77 -3.01
CA TRP A 72 -3.13 -3.61 -2.34
C TRP A 72 -3.73 -3.35 -0.97
N ASP A 73 -5.05 -3.37 -0.88
CA ASP A 73 -5.77 -3.20 0.38
C ASP A 73 -5.38 -4.28 1.39
N ALA A 74 -5.32 -5.55 0.97
CA ALA A 74 -4.90 -6.65 1.84
C ALA A 74 -3.46 -6.47 2.32
N ALA A 75 -2.51 -6.21 1.42
CA ALA A 75 -1.11 -6.06 1.77
C ALA A 75 -0.87 -4.87 2.70
N VAL A 76 -1.39 -3.69 2.35
CA VAL A 76 -1.16 -2.45 3.11
C VAL A 76 -1.83 -2.51 4.47
N ARG A 77 -3.08 -2.96 4.57
CA ARG A 77 -3.77 -3.04 5.86
C ARG A 77 -3.17 -4.10 6.77
N THR A 78 -2.69 -5.22 6.23
CA THR A 78 -1.99 -6.23 7.03
C THR A 78 -0.67 -5.67 7.56
N SER A 79 0.08 -4.94 6.73
CA SER A 79 1.30 -4.22 7.15
C SER A 79 0.98 -3.21 8.27
N LEU A 80 -0.03 -2.35 8.11
CA LEU A 80 -0.43 -1.38 9.14
C LEU A 80 -0.90 -2.05 10.45
N ALA A 81 -1.66 -3.14 10.36
CA ALA A 81 -2.11 -3.89 11.53
C ALA A 81 -0.94 -4.52 12.32
N ASN A 82 0.15 -4.84 11.62
CA ASN A 82 1.40 -5.34 12.19
C ASN A 82 2.46 -4.22 12.24
N GLY A 83 2.12 -3.05 12.78
CA GLY A 83 3.08 -1.97 13.09
C GLY A 83 3.91 -1.41 11.92
N GLY A 84 3.57 -1.77 10.69
CA GLY A 84 4.25 -1.36 9.48
C GLY A 84 3.90 0.06 9.05
N VAL A 85 4.60 0.55 8.02
CA VAL A 85 4.29 1.82 7.36
C VAL A 85 4.08 1.62 5.88
N ILE A 86 3.13 2.36 5.31
CA ILE A 86 2.69 2.21 3.91
C ILE A 86 3.77 2.54 2.89
N ASN A 87 4.82 3.27 3.30
CA ASN A 87 5.91 3.65 2.44
C ASN A 87 7.21 3.88 3.24
N GLU A 88 8.32 3.41 2.68
CA GLU A 88 9.67 3.78 3.12
C GLU A 88 10.30 4.77 2.13
N HIS A 89 10.52 4.40 0.85
CA HIS A 89 11.20 5.28 -0.13
C HIS A 89 10.52 5.51 -1.49
N HIS A 90 9.53 4.73 -1.93
CA HIS A 90 8.88 4.94 -3.25
C HIS A 90 8.01 6.20 -3.32
N GLY A 91 7.53 6.66 -2.17
CA GLY A 91 6.56 7.71 -2.04
C GLY A 91 5.12 7.20 -2.07
N VAL A 92 4.21 7.99 -1.49
CA VAL A 92 2.79 7.62 -1.33
C VAL A 92 1.98 7.88 -2.60
N GLY A 93 2.18 9.06 -3.22
CA GLY A 93 1.48 9.45 -4.45
C GLY A 93 -0.06 9.44 -4.32
N VAL A 94 -0.75 9.14 -5.43
CA VAL A 94 -2.20 8.91 -5.45
C VAL A 94 -2.54 7.51 -4.94
N LYS A 95 -1.71 6.54 -5.33
CA LYS A 95 -1.94 5.12 -5.11
C LYS A 95 -2.09 4.75 -3.64
N LEU A 96 -1.17 5.22 -2.80
CA LEU A 96 -1.20 4.96 -1.36
C LEU A 96 -1.90 6.05 -0.57
N GLY A 97 -2.29 7.15 -1.23
CA GLY A 97 -2.94 8.29 -0.59
C GLY A 97 -4.21 7.89 0.17
N ARG A 98 -4.95 6.88 -0.33
CA ARG A 98 -6.15 6.36 0.34
C ARG A 98 -5.89 5.71 1.71
N PHE A 99 -4.65 5.31 2.01
CA PHE A 99 -4.25 4.71 3.29
C PHE A 99 -3.62 5.71 4.26
N MET A 100 -3.31 6.94 3.82
CA MET A 100 -2.67 7.94 4.68
C MET A 100 -3.51 8.29 5.91
N ARG A 101 -4.83 8.41 5.75
CA ARG A 101 -5.73 8.66 6.88
C ARG A 101 -5.75 7.51 7.88
N GLU A 102 -5.61 6.26 7.40
CA GLU A 102 -5.52 5.07 8.24
C GLU A 102 -4.19 5.03 9.00
N GLN A 103 -3.06 5.26 8.31
CA GLN A 103 -1.73 5.28 8.93
C GLN A 103 -1.58 6.37 10.00
N TYR A 104 -2.02 7.59 9.71
CA TYR A 104 -1.85 8.72 10.63
C TYR A 104 -2.96 8.83 11.66
N ALA A 105 -4.10 8.17 11.46
CA ALA A 105 -5.22 8.12 12.39
C ALA A 105 -5.53 9.50 13.02
N ASP A 106 -5.38 9.63 14.34
CA ASP A 106 -5.63 10.86 15.10
C ASP A 106 -4.70 12.03 14.73
N PHE A 107 -3.57 11.77 14.06
CA PHE A 107 -2.68 12.81 13.55
C PHE A 107 -3.12 13.40 12.20
N TRP A 108 -4.05 12.75 11.49
CA TRP A 108 -4.49 13.20 10.16
C TRP A 108 -5.02 14.65 10.13
N PRO A 109 -5.84 15.13 11.10
CA PRO A 109 -6.29 16.52 11.12
C PRO A 109 -5.15 17.55 11.14
N TYR A 110 -4.06 17.28 11.85
CA TYR A 110 -2.91 18.19 11.88
C TYR A 110 -2.17 18.25 10.54
N LEU A 111 -2.10 17.15 9.79
CA LEU A 111 -1.56 17.17 8.43
C LEU A 111 -2.42 18.04 7.49
N LEU A 112 -3.74 18.04 7.67
CA LEU A 112 -4.65 18.93 6.94
C LEU A 112 -4.44 20.40 7.30
N GLU A 113 -4.21 20.71 8.58
CA GLU A 113 -3.90 22.07 9.04
C GLU A 113 -2.59 22.58 8.44
N ILE A 114 -1.53 21.76 8.45
CA ILE A 114 -0.25 22.08 7.82
C ILE A 114 -0.44 22.31 6.32
N LYS A 115 -1.17 21.42 5.63
CA LYS A 115 -1.47 21.56 4.20
C LYS A 115 -2.22 22.86 3.91
N ALA A 116 -3.20 23.21 4.73
CA ALA A 116 -4.00 24.42 4.54
C ALA A 116 -3.21 25.70 4.81
N ALA A 117 -2.26 25.67 5.74
CA ALA A 117 -1.39 26.81 6.02
C ALA A 117 -0.38 27.08 4.88
N ILE A 118 0.12 26.03 4.24
CA ILE A 118 1.13 26.12 3.18
C ILE A 118 0.50 26.31 1.79
N ASP A 119 -0.62 25.63 1.51
CA ASP A 119 -1.29 25.61 0.22
C ASP A 119 -2.81 25.87 0.39
N PRO A 120 -3.20 27.13 0.67
CA PRO A 120 -4.58 27.49 0.93
C PRO A 120 -5.51 27.19 -0.26
N ASP A 121 -5.02 27.35 -1.49
CA ASP A 121 -5.82 27.11 -2.70
C ASP A 121 -5.77 25.64 -3.17
N GLY A 122 -4.90 24.82 -2.56
CA GLY A 122 -4.79 23.40 -2.88
C GLY A 122 -4.18 23.11 -4.26
N ILE A 123 -3.38 24.04 -4.80
CA ILE A 123 -2.82 23.93 -6.16
C ILE A 123 -1.54 23.09 -6.21
N MET A 124 -0.88 22.86 -5.08
CA MET A 124 0.35 22.10 -5.02
C MET A 124 0.04 20.59 -5.06
N ASN A 125 0.10 20.05 -6.27
CA ASN A 125 0.04 18.62 -6.56
C ASN A 125 -1.25 17.94 -6.05
N PRO A 126 -2.41 18.34 -6.60
CA PRO A 126 -3.72 17.98 -6.04
C PRO A 126 -3.98 16.47 -6.04
N GLY A 127 -4.71 15.98 -5.04
CA GLY A 127 -5.08 14.56 -4.93
C GLY A 127 -3.97 13.61 -4.46
N LYS A 128 -2.72 14.05 -4.34
CA LYS A 128 -1.63 13.21 -3.81
C LYS A 128 -1.63 13.20 -2.28
N LEU A 129 -1.04 12.15 -1.70
CA LEU A 129 -0.93 11.95 -0.26
C LEU A 129 -2.28 11.82 0.48
N GLY A 130 -3.38 11.61 -0.27
CA GLY A 130 -4.72 11.58 0.31
C GLY A 130 -5.28 12.97 0.61
N PHE A 131 -4.61 14.05 0.18
CA PHE A 131 -5.19 15.39 0.24
C PHE A 131 -6.27 15.56 -0.83
N GLY A 132 -7.28 16.37 -0.51
CA GLY A 132 -8.43 16.61 -1.38
C GLY A 132 -8.11 17.37 -2.67
N PRO A 133 -9.14 17.64 -3.49
CA PRO A 133 -9.00 18.51 -4.67
C PRO A 133 -8.69 19.96 -4.26
N PRO A 134 -8.33 20.83 -5.23
CA PRO A 134 -8.22 22.27 -5.00
C PRO A 134 -9.51 22.87 -4.42
N ARG A 135 -9.39 24.00 -3.72
CA ARG A 135 -10.50 24.70 -3.07
C ARG A 135 -11.07 25.82 -3.94
#